data_AF-A0A3D0VDG5-F1
#
_entry.id   AF-A0A3D0VDG5-F1
#
_cell.length_a   1.000
_cell.length_b   1.000
_cell.length_c   1.000
_cell.angle_alpha   90.00
_cell.angle_beta   90.00
_cell.angle_gamma   90.00
#
_symmetry.space_group_name_H-M   'P 1'
#
loop_
_entity.id
_entity.type
_entity.pdbx_description
1 polymer ?
#
loop_
_entity_poly.entity_id
_entity_poly.type
_entity_poly.pdbx_seq_one_letter_code
_entity_poly.pdbx_strand_id
1 'polypeptide(L)'
;MTTAAPFPPKEVDQKKVRKAAVAGLIGTTLELYDFVIYGTASALVFSKLFFPNISPAAALIASFTTFAVGFLFRPLGGIFFSHFGDRLGRKW
;
A
#
# COMPACT_ATOMS: atom_id res chain seq x y z
N MET A 1 -17.67 -47.04 8.99
CA MET A 1 -17.95 -45.63 9.30
C MET A 1 -16.90 -45.18 10.30
N THR A 2 -15.86 -44.48 9.85
CA THR A 2 -14.72 -44.08 10.70
C THR A 2 -14.83 -42.58 10.92
N THR A 3 -15.27 -42.17 12.11
CA THR A 3 -15.40 -40.77 12.51
C THR A 3 -13.99 -40.21 12.69
N ALA A 4 -13.56 -39.28 11.83
CA ALA A 4 -12.29 -38.58 12.00
C ALA A 4 -12.34 -37.75 13.29
N ALA A 5 -11.34 -37.90 14.15
CA ALA A 5 -11.23 -37.13 15.39
C ALA A 5 -11.12 -35.61 15.07
N PRO A 6 -11.70 -34.72 15.88
CA PRO A 6 -11.59 -33.28 15.66
C PRO A 6 -10.11 -32.86 15.79
N PHE A 7 -9.61 -32.07 14.85
CA PHE A 7 -8.28 -31.48 14.98
C PHE A 7 -8.23 -30.60 16.25
N PRO A 8 -7.19 -30.73 17.10
CA PRO A 8 -7.08 -29.91 18.29
C PRO A 8 -7.01 -28.42 17.89
N PRO A 9 -7.70 -27.51 18.60
CA PRO A 9 -7.64 -26.09 18.31
C PRO A 9 -6.20 -25.60 18.36
N LYS A 10 -5.74 -24.99 17.27
CA LYS A 10 -4.40 -24.41 17.21
C LYS A 10 -4.38 -23.19 18.13
N GLU A 11 -3.62 -23.26 19.23
CA GLU A 11 -3.51 -22.16 20.19
C GLU A 11 -2.99 -20.89 19.50
N VAL A 12 -3.77 -19.81 19.55
CA VAL A 12 -3.44 -18.54 18.91
C VAL A 12 -2.52 -17.75 19.82
N ASP A 13 -1.28 -17.52 19.36
CA ASP A 13 -0.32 -16.68 20.07
C ASP A 13 -0.70 -15.20 19.97
N GLN A 14 -1.35 -14.70 21.04
CA GLN A 14 -1.82 -13.32 21.17
C GLN A 14 -0.70 -12.29 20.96
N LYS A 15 0.54 -12.59 21.36
CA LYS A 15 1.68 -11.67 21.17
C LYS A 15 2.02 -11.51 19.70
N LYS A 16 1.96 -12.59 18.91
CA LYS A 16 2.18 -12.54 17.46
C LYS A 16 1.07 -11.79 16.74
N VAL A 17 -0.19 -11.99 17.13
CA VAL A 17 -1.34 -11.25 16.56
C VAL A 17 -1.17 -9.75 16.80
N ARG A 18 -0.85 -9.34 18.04
CA ARG A 18 -0.61 -7.93 18.37
C ARG A 18 0.53 -7.33 17.56
N LYS A 19 1.64 -8.07 17.40
CA LYS A 19 2.77 -7.62 16.58
C LYS A 19 2.37 -7.40 15.12
N ALA A 20 1.61 -8.33 14.53
CA ALA A 20 1.13 -8.20 13.16
C ALA A 20 0.17 -7.01 12.99
N ALA A 21 -0.74 -6.80 13.94
CA ALA A 21 -1.66 -5.66 13.93
C ALA A 21 -0.91 -4.32 13.98
N VAL A 22 0.09 -4.19 14.85
CA VAL A 22 0.92 -2.97 14.95
C VAL A 22 1.73 -2.75 13.67
N ALA A 23 2.32 -3.81 13.11
CA ALA A 23 3.05 -3.71 11.84
C ALA A 23 2.13 -3.24 10.70
N GLY A 24 0.91 -3.78 10.61
CA GLY A 24 -0.09 -3.36 9.62
C GLY A 24 -0.57 -1.92 9.82
N LEU A 25 -0.73 -1.48 11.08
CA LEU A 25 -1.08 -0.09 11.39
C LEU A 25 0.02 0.88 10.95
N ILE A 26 1.29 0.58 11.28
CA ILE A 26 2.43 1.41 10.88
C ILE A 26 2.53 1.46 9.36
N GLY A 27 2.41 0.33 8.67
CA GLY A 27 2.42 0.26 7.21
C GLY A 27 1.32 1.14 6.60
N THR A 28 0.08 0.97 7.03
CA THR A 28 -1.07 1.78 6.58
C THR A 28 -0.85 3.27 6.84
N THR A 29 -0.28 3.62 7.99
CA THR A 29 -0.01 5.02 8.36
C THR A 29 1.04 5.64 7.44
N LEU A 30 2.12 4.92 7.14
CA LEU A 30 3.17 5.39 6.24
C LEU A 30 2.66 5.55 4.81
N GLU A 31 1.84 4.61 4.34
CA GLU A 31 1.16 4.76 3.05
C GLU A 31 0.33 6.04 3.03
N LEU A 32 -0.57 6.23 3.99
CA LEU A 32 -1.42 7.43 4.06
C LEU A 32 -0.60 8.72 4.15
N TYR A 33 0.48 8.72 4.92
CA TYR A 33 1.38 9.86 5.04
C TYR A 33 1.94 10.28 3.67
N ASP A 34 2.48 9.33 2.91
CA ASP A 34 3.04 9.60 1.58
C ASP A 34 1.96 10.08 0.58
N PHE A 35 0.79 9.42 0.55
CA PHE A 35 -0.32 9.84 -0.33
C PHE A 35 -0.82 11.25 -0.03
N VAL A 36 -0.95 11.60 1.25
CA VAL A 36 -1.43 12.92 1.66
C VAL A 36 -0.44 14.00 1.25
N ILE A 37 0.85 13.81 1.54
CA ILE A 37 1.87 14.82 1.24
C ILE A 37 2.07 14.95 -0.27
N TYR A 38 2.23 13.84 -1.00
CA TYR A 38 2.40 13.87 -2.44
C TYR A 38 1.17 14.44 -3.14
N GLY A 39 -0.04 14.03 -2.73
CA GLY A 39 -1.29 14.53 -3.29
C GLY A 39 -1.47 16.04 -3.05
N THR A 40 -1.16 16.51 -1.83
CA THR A 40 -1.19 17.94 -1.49
C THR A 40 -0.16 18.72 -2.31
N ALA A 41 1.06 18.20 -2.46
CA ALA A 41 2.09 18.82 -3.27
C ALA A 41 1.71 18.85 -4.77
N SER A 42 1.04 17.81 -5.27
CA SER A 42 0.51 17.73 -6.63
C SER A 42 -0.52 18.82 -6.91
N ALA A 43 -1.37 19.11 -5.93
CA ALA A 43 -2.38 20.16 -6.01
C ALA A 43 -1.79 21.58 -5.92
N LEU A 44 -0.78 21.79 -5.07
CA LEU A 44 -0.33 23.14 -4.70
C LEU A 44 0.91 23.63 -5.44
N VAL A 45 1.88 22.75 -5.73
CA VAL A 45 3.24 23.18 -6.13
C VAL A 45 3.80 22.47 -7.37
N PHE A 46 3.50 21.20 -7.60
CA PHE A 46 4.15 20.41 -8.66
C PHE A 46 3.83 20.88 -10.08
N SER A 47 2.63 21.38 -10.33
CA SER A 47 2.27 21.95 -11.64
C SER A 47 3.22 23.08 -12.04
N LYS A 48 3.58 23.96 -11.10
CA LYS A 48 4.49 25.09 -11.34
C LYS A 48 5.96 24.66 -11.33
N LEU A 49 6.32 23.68 -10.51
CA LEU A 49 7.71 23.28 -10.30
C LEU A 49 8.23 22.37 -11.43
N PHE A 50 7.40 21.44 -11.90
CA PHE A 50 7.81 20.42 -12.88
C PHE A 50 7.27 20.67 -14.29
N PHE A 51 6.18 21.43 -14.44
CA PHE A 51 5.54 21.69 -15.73
C PHE A 51 5.36 23.19 -16.05
N PRO A 52 6.40 24.05 -15.91
CA PRO A 52 6.26 25.50 -16.07
C PRO A 52 6.03 25.97 -17.51
N ASN A 53 6.40 25.16 -18.50
CA ASN A 53 6.43 25.56 -19.92
C ASN A 53 5.18 25.15 -20.71
N ILE A 54 4.13 24.68 -20.03
CA ILE A 54 2.86 24.28 -20.66
C ILE A 54 1.70 25.07 -20.08
N SER A 55 0.51 24.93 -20.68
CA SER A 55 -0.67 25.67 -20.21
C SER A 55 -0.98 25.32 -18.74
N PRO A 56 -1.48 26.27 -17.93
CA PRO A 56 -1.75 26.02 -16.50
C PRO A 56 -2.68 24.82 -16.24
N ALA A 57 -3.68 24.62 -17.11
CA ALA A 57 -4.58 23.48 -17.04
C ALA A 57 -3.84 22.16 -17.33
N ALA A 58 -3.02 22.11 -18.38
CA ALA A 58 -2.25 20.92 -18.72
C ALA A 58 -1.20 20.59 -17.64
N ALA A 59 -0.56 21.60 -17.05
CA ALA A 59 0.39 21.43 -15.95
C ALA A 59 -0.25 20.80 -14.71
N LEU A 60 -1.48 21.22 -14.36
CA LEU A 60 -2.23 20.64 -13.25
C LEU A 60 -2.63 19.19 -13.54
N ILE A 61 -3.11 18.90 -14.75
CA ILE A 61 -3.45 17.54 -15.17
C ILE A 61 -2.21 16.64 -15.14
N ALA A 62 -1.07 17.11 -15.66
CA ALA A 62 0.18 16.37 -15.64
C ALA A 62 0.64 16.08 -14.20
N SER A 63 0.56 17.06 -13.31
CA SER A 63 0.86 16.91 -11.88
C SER A 63 -0.01 15.85 -11.19
N PHE A 64 -1.33 15.86 -11.41
CA PHE A 64 -2.19 14.81 -10.87
C PHE A 64 -2.00 13.47 -11.56
N THR A 65 -1.57 13.46 -12.82
CA THR A 65 -1.26 12.21 -13.55
C THR A 65 -0.06 11.51 -12.92
N THR A 66 0.99 12.23 -12.54
CA THR A 66 2.13 11.62 -11.83
C THR A 66 1.71 11.05 -10.48
N PHE A 67 0.81 11.73 -9.76
CA PHE A 67 0.21 11.18 -8.53
C PHE A 67 -0.61 9.91 -8.82
N ALA A 68 -1.44 9.93 -9.86
CA ALA A 68 -2.29 8.80 -10.25
C ALA A 68 -1.48 7.55 -10.63
N VAL A 69 -0.28 7.72 -11.22
CA VAL A 69 0.62 6.59 -11.54
C VAL A 69 0.98 5.79 -10.29
N GLY A 70 1.14 6.43 -9.13
CA GLY A 70 1.39 5.74 -7.86
C GLY A 70 0.28 4.76 -7.48
N PHE A 71 -0.97 5.03 -7.85
CA PHE A 71 -2.10 4.12 -7.61
C PHE A 71 -2.05 2.87 -8.50
N LEU A 72 -1.43 2.94 -9.67
CA LEU A 72 -1.22 1.78 -10.54
C LEU A 72 -0.13 0.85 -9.99
N PHE A 73 0.88 1.39 -9.31
CA PHE A 73 1.91 0.59 -8.68
C PHE A 73 1.41 -0.24 -7.49
N ARG A 74 0.34 0.18 -6.80
CA ARG A 74 -0.26 -0.57 -5.68
C ARG A 74 -0.76 -1.96 -6.06
N PRO A 75 -1.63 -2.15 -7.08
CA PRO A 75 -2.03 -3.48 -7.52
C PRO A 75 -0.85 -4.29 -8.06
N LEU A 76 0.09 -3.65 -8.76
CA LEU A 76 1.30 -4.33 -9.25
C LEU A 76 2.16 -4.86 -8.09
N GLY A 77 2.39 -4.05 -7.07
CA GLY A 77 3.06 -4.44 -5.84
C GLY A 77 2.29 -5.54 -5.12
N GLY A 78 0.97 -5.42 -4.99
CA GLY A 78 0.12 -6.46 -4.41
C GLY A 78 0.24 -7.80 -5.12
N ILE A 79 0.25 -7.82 -6.45
CA ILE A 79 0.44 -9.05 -7.25
C ILE A 79 1.83 -9.62 -7.04
N PHE A 80 2.86 -8.77 -7.10
CA PHE A 80 4.25 -9.19 -6.91
C PHE A 80 4.47 -9.76 -5.50
N PHE A 81 4.19 -8.97 -4.47
CA PHE A 81 4.41 -9.35 -3.07
C PHE A 81 3.45 -10.43 -2.58
N SER A 82 2.23 -10.57 -3.13
CA SER A 82 1.35 -11.72 -2.80
C SER A 82 1.93 -13.04 -3.29
N HIS A 83 2.51 -13.06 -4.49
CA HIS A 83 3.17 -14.26 -5.01
C HIS A 83 4.35 -14.70 -4.12
N PHE A 84 5.16 -13.76 -3.66
CA PHE A 84 6.26 -14.06 -2.74
C PHE A 84 5.77 -14.40 -1.33
N GLY A 85 4.75 -13.70 -0.83
CA GLY A 85 4.15 -13.96 0.49
C GLY A 85 3.52 -15.35 0.58
N ASP A 86 2.93 -15.84 -0.50
CA ASP A 86 2.36 -17.19 -0.59
C ASP A 86 3.44 -18.29 -0.65
N ARG A 87 4.61 -18.00 -1.23
CA ARG A 87 5.72 -18.96 -1.38
C ARG A 87 6.72 -18.97 -0.22
N LEU A 88 7.04 -17.80 0.35
CA LEU A 88 8.09 -17.62 1.38
C LEU A 88 7.52 -17.52 2.80
N GLY A 89 6.20 -17.44 2.93
CA GLY A 89 5.48 -17.24 4.18
C GLY A 89 5.40 -15.77 4.59
N ARG A 90 4.29 -15.40 5.25
CA ARG A 90 3.85 -14.02 5.61
C ARG A 90 4.77 -13.23 6.58
N LYS A 91 6.03 -13.63 6.72
CA LYS A 91 7.01 -13.01 7.62
C LYS A 91 7.91 -12.00 6.89
N TRP A 92 7.75 -11.91 5.57
CA TRP A 92 8.47 -11.02 4.67
C TRP A 92 7.47 -10.13 3.93
#